data_AF-R4LEE5-F1
#
_entry.id   AF-R4LEE5-F1
#
_cell.length_a   1.000
_cell.length_b   1.000
_cell.length_c   1.000
_cell.angle_alpha   90.00
_cell.angle_beta   90.00
_cell.angle_gamma   90.00
#
_symmetry.space_group_name_H-M   'P 1'
#
loop_
_entity.id
_entity.type
_entity.pdbx_description
1 polymer ?
#
loop_
_entity_poly.entity_id
_entity_poly.type
_entity_poly.pdbx_seq_one_letter_code
_entity_poly.pdbx_strand_id
1 'polypeptide(L)'
;MAVGRRRPDPAGQMRRLRAVLGREHDVRQSRCLDACSQANVMVVQPARQARRAGAKPVWLGLMLHEEMLDDLAAWVLAGGPGVEPLPVLLSLSELPPARRGR
;
A
#
# COMPACT_ATOMS: atom_id res chain seq x y z
N MET A 1 19.61 20.74 14.63
CA MET A 1 19.21 20.25 13.29
C MET A 1 17.70 20.33 13.20
N ALA A 2 17.17 21.28 12.44
CA ALA A 2 15.72 21.38 12.25
C ALA A 2 15.29 20.25 11.32
N VAL A 3 14.55 19.25 11.85
CA VAL A 3 13.79 18.32 11.00
C VAL A 3 12.67 19.14 10.37
N GLY A 4 12.97 19.74 9.22
CA GLY A 4 11.95 20.38 8.41
C GLY A 4 10.90 19.34 8.06
N ARG A 5 9.64 19.58 8.43
CA ARG A 5 8.52 18.71 8.07
C ARG A 5 8.38 18.73 6.55
N ARG A 6 9.06 17.83 5.84
CA ARG A 6 8.83 17.60 4.42
C ARG A 6 7.42 17.02 4.31
N ARG A 7 6.54 17.75 3.64
CA ARG A 7 5.22 17.22 3.29
C ARG A 7 5.44 15.96 2.43
N PRO A 8 4.73 14.85 2.69
CA PRO A 8 4.75 13.70 1.79
C PRO A 8 4.43 14.16 0.36
N ASP A 9 5.08 13.56 -0.65
CA ASP A 9 4.80 13.78 -2.08
C ASP A 9 4.03 12.58 -2.63
N PRO A 10 2.68 12.57 -2.60
CA PRO A 10 1.91 11.43 -3.07
C PRO A 10 2.13 11.14 -4.56
N ALA A 11 2.39 12.16 -5.37
CA ALA A 11 2.65 11.99 -6.79
C ALA A 11 3.99 11.28 -7.02
N GLY A 12 5.01 11.64 -6.24
CA GLY A 12 6.31 10.95 -6.19
C GLY A 12 6.18 9.49 -5.79
N GLN A 13 5.42 9.20 -4.73
CA GLN A 13 5.16 7.82 -4.30
C GLN A 13 4.50 6.99 -5.41
N MET A 14 3.50 7.55 -6.09
CA MET A 14 2.84 6.86 -7.22
C MET A 14 3.77 6.63 -8.41
N ARG A 15 4.63 7.59 -8.75
CA ARG A 15 5.64 7.42 -9.81
C ARG A 15 6.63 6.31 -9.45
N ARG A 16 7.13 6.28 -8.21
CA ARG A 16 8.07 5.26 -7.74
C ARG A 16 7.45 3.86 -7.81
N LEU A 17 6.24 3.69 -7.26
CA LEU A 17 5.56 2.39 -7.28
C LEU A 17 5.31 1.88 -8.71
N ARG A 18 4.90 2.76 -9.63
CA ARG A 18 4.75 2.41 -11.05
C ARG A 18 6.06 2.01 -11.71
N ALA A 19 7.16 2.68 -11.36
CA ALA A 19 8.48 2.37 -11.90
C ALA A 19 8.99 1.01 -11.39
N VAL A 20 8.86 0.74 -10.09
CA VAL A 20 9.36 -0.50 -9.46
C VAL A 20 8.50 -1.72 -9.82
N LEU A 21 7.18 -1.60 -9.76
CA LEU A 21 6.27 -2.72 -10.01
C LEU A 21 6.10 -3.03 -11.51
N GLY A 22 6.49 -2.11 -12.38
CA GLY A 22 6.41 -2.27 -13.82
C GLY A 22 4.98 -2.41 -14.34
N ARG A 23 4.85 -2.87 -15.60
CA ARG A 23 3.58 -2.94 -16.32
C ARG A 23 2.71 -4.14 -15.95
N GLU A 24 3.26 -5.11 -15.22
CA GLU A 24 2.52 -6.31 -14.80
C GLU A 24 1.57 -6.03 -13.63
N HIS A 25 1.76 -4.91 -12.93
CA HIS A 25 0.95 -4.50 -11.80
C HIS A 25 0.19 -3.20 -12.11
N ASP A 26 -1.12 -3.18 -11.83
CA ASP A 26 -1.93 -1.96 -11.97
C ASP A 26 -1.81 -1.08 -10.73
N VAL A 27 -1.14 0.07 -10.88
CA VAL A 27 -0.97 1.08 -9.81
C VAL A 27 -1.79 2.33 -10.13
N ARG A 28 -2.94 2.44 -9.46
CA ARG A 28 -3.90 3.53 -9.66
C ARG A 28 -4.15 4.33 -8.38
N GLN A 29 -4.46 5.60 -8.55
CA GLN A 29 -4.93 6.45 -7.47
C GLN A 29 -6.43 6.24 -7.27
N SER A 30 -6.85 5.95 -6.05
CA SER A 30 -8.27 5.94 -5.68
C SER A 30 -8.79 7.37 -5.47
N ARG A 31 -10.08 7.61 -5.77
CA ARG A 31 -10.71 8.94 -5.52
C ARG A 31 -10.93 9.22 -4.02
N CYS A 32 -11.49 8.26 -3.28
CA CYS A 32 -11.62 8.30 -1.82
C CYS A 32 -11.65 6.88 -1.26
N LEU A 33 -11.02 6.69 -0.10
CA LEU A 33 -11.01 5.44 0.67
C LEU A 33 -11.66 5.60 2.05
N ASP A 34 -12.24 6.76 2.36
CA ASP A 34 -12.88 7.09 3.66
C ASP A 34 -12.01 6.83 4.90
N ALA A 35 -10.69 6.89 4.71
CA ALA A 35 -9.67 6.64 5.73
C ALA A 35 -8.79 7.89 5.92
N CYS A 36 -9.42 9.08 5.99
CA CYS A 36 -8.70 10.36 5.97
C CYS A 36 -7.71 10.54 7.13
N SER A 37 -7.98 9.93 8.29
CA SER A 37 -7.06 9.96 9.45
C SER A 37 -5.80 9.11 9.28
N GLN A 38 -5.77 8.25 8.27
CA GLN A 38 -4.70 7.27 8.09
C GLN A 38 -3.61 7.73 7.12
N ALA A 39 -3.74 8.85 6.40
CA ALA A 39 -2.76 9.43 5.47
C ALA A 39 -2.08 8.46 4.45
N ASN A 40 -2.12 8.76 3.15
CA ASN A 40 -1.50 7.94 2.10
C ASN A 40 -1.87 6.45 2.17
N VAL A 41 -3.16 6.15 2.25
CA VAL A 41 -3.64 4.76 2.33
C VAL A 41 -3.37 4.00 1.03
N MET A 42 -2.78 2.82 1.15
CA MET A 42 -2.50 1.90 0.05
C MET A 42 -3.30 0.61 0.25
N VAL A 43 -3.90 0.13 -0.83
CA VAL A 43 -4.70 -1.11 -0.82
C VAL A 43 -4.10 -2.07 -1.83
N VAL A 44 -3.53 -3.17 -1.34
CA VAL A 44 -2.97 -4.21 -2.18
C VAL A 44 -4.03 -5.28 -2.41
N GLN A 45 -4.43 -5.42 -3.67
CA GLN A 45 -5.36 -6.47 -4.08
C GLN A 45 -4.59 -7.78 -4.27
N PRO A 46 -5.12 -8.93 -3.81
CA PRO A 46 -4.49 -10.22 -4.08
C PRO A 46 -4.50 -10.54 -5.57
N ALA A 47 -3.48 -11.26 -6.03
CA ALA A 47 -3.48 -11.85 -7.36
C ALA A 47 -4.71 -12.76 -7.56
N ARG A 48 -5.15 -12.95 -8.81
CA ARG A 48 -6.40 -13.67 -9.14
C ARG A 48 -6.47 -15.06 -8.49
N GLN A 49 -5.37 -15.80 -8.46
CA GLN A 49 -5.30 -17.13 -7.87
C GLN A 49 -5.43 -17.08 -6.34
N ALA A 50 -4.66 -16.23 -5.67
CA ALA A 50 -4.75 -16.02 -4.22
C ALA A 50 -6.15 -15.57 -3.79
N ARG A 51 -6.77 -14.65 -4.56
CA ARG A 51 -8.15 -14.21 -4.32
C ARG A 51 -9.16 -15.36 -4.40
N ARG A 52 -8.98 -16.29 -5.37
CA ARG A 52 -9.84 -17.49 -5.49
C ARG A 52 -9.66 -18.46 -4.32
N ALA A 53 -8.46 -18.49 -3.74
CA ALA A 53 -8.19 -19.24 -2.51
C ALA A 53 -8.66 -18.52 -1.23
N GLY A 54 -9.32 -17.36 -1.34
CA GLY A 54 -9.90 -16.63 -0.21
C GLY A 54 -9.00 -15.54 0.38
N ALA A 55 -7.86 -15.23 -0.25
CA ALA A 55 -7.03 -14.10 0.17
C ALA A 55 -7.83 -12.79 0.09
N LYS A 56 -7.64 -11.93 1.09
CA LYS A 56 -8.32 -10.63 1.20
C LYS A 56 -7.34 -9.49 0.87
N PRO A 57 -7.85 -8.34 0.41
CA PRO A 57 -7.02 -7.15 0.25
C PRO A 57 -6.41 -6.72 1.59
N VAL A 58 -5.16 -6.28 1.56
CA VAL A 58 -4.48 -5.68 2.70
C VAL A 58 -4.51 -4.17 2.57
N TRP A 59 -4.84 -3.49 3.66
CA TRP A 59 -4.96 -2.04 3.75
C TRP A 59 -3.85 -1.50 4.65
N LEU A 60 -3.06 -0.58 4.12
CA LEU A 60 -1.91 -0.01 4.79
C LEU A 60 -2.06 1.51 4.86
N GLY A 61 -1.93 2.07 6.05
CA GLY A 61 -2.02 3.49 6.34
C GLY A 61 -0.65 4.04 6.67
N LEU A 62 -0.54 5.35 6.81
CA LEU A 62 0.66 6.04 7.24
C LEU A 62 1.89 5.66 6.39
N MET A 63 1.67 5.39 5.09
CA MET A 63 2.72 5.08 4.12
C MET A 63 3.44 6.38 3.74
N LEU A 64 4.25 6.88 4.67
CA LEU A 64 4.84 8.22 4.60
C LEU A 64 6.31 8.20 4.17
N HIS A 65 6.98 7.07 4.35
CA HIS A 65 8.43 6.92 4.17
C HIS A 65 8.76 6.15 2.90
N GLU A 66 9.91 6.45 2.29
CA GLU A 66 10.33 5.80 1.04
C GLU A 66 10.66 4.32 1.26
N GLU A 67 11.25 4.00 2.41
CA GLU A 67 11.63 2.66 2.81
C GLU A 67 10.40 1.74 2.90
N MET A 68 9.27 2.27 3.41
CA MET A 68 8.00 1.53 3.43
C MET A 68 7.48 1.22 2.03
N LEU A 69 7.73 2.08 1.04
CA LEU A 69 7.32 1.84 -0.34
C LEU A 69 8.18 0.78 -1.01
N ASP A 70 9.47 0.74 -0.66
CA ASP A 70 10.38 -0.28 -1.15
C ASP A 70 10.00 -1.65 -0.57
N ASP A 71 9.73 -1.72 0.74
CA ASP A 71 9.22 -2.93 1.40
C ASP A 71 7.88 -3.38 0.81
N LEU A 72 6.96 -2.43 0.56
CA LEU A 72 5.67 -2.70 -0.09
C LEU A 72 5.88 -3.28 -1.49
N ALA A 73 6.75 -2.67 -2.29
CA ALA A 73 6.99 -3.11 -3.65
C ALA A 73 7.66 -4.49 -3.68
N ALA A 74 8.65 -4.73 -2.81
CA ALA A 74 9.30 -6.03 -2.66
C ALA A 74 8.28 -7.12 -2.26
N TRP A 75 7.40 -6.83 -1.31
CA TRP A 75 6.35 -7.75 -0.90
C TRP A 75 5.34 -8.05 -2.02
N VAL A 76 4.92 -7.04 -2.79
CA VAL A 76 4.05 -7.23 -3.95
C VAL A 76 4.73 -8.09 -5.01
N LEU A 77 6.01 -7.85 -5.30
CA LEU A 77 6.79 -8.63 -6.26
C LEU A 77 7.02 -10.08 -5.81
N ALA A 78 7.07 -10.33 -4.50
CA ALA A 78 7.10 -11.69 -3.93
C ALA A 78 5.75 -12.43 -4.01
N GLY A 79 4.67 -11.75 -4.43
CA GLY A 79 3.34 -12.32 -4.64
C GLY A 79 2.24 -11.69 -3.79
N GLY A 80 2.61 -10.90 -2.77
CA GLY A 80 1.68 -10.09 -1.99
C GLY A 80 0.64 -10.88 -1.20
N PRO A 81 -0.58 -10.32 -0.99
CA PRO A 81 -1.59 -10.88 -0.10
C PRO A 81 -1.95 -12.35 -0.39
N GLY A 82 -1.82 -13.19 0.63
CA GLY A 82 -2.17 -14.62 0.56
C GLY A 82 -1.15 -15.50 -0.17
N VAL A 83 -0.02 -14.93 -0.60
CA VAL A 83 1.13 -15.67 -1.14
C VAL A 83 2.34 -15.47 -0.24
N GLU A 84 2.70 -14.22 0.02
CA GLU A 84 3.82 -13.85 0.90
C GLU A 84 3.26 -13.26 2.21
N PRO A 85 3.74 -13.68 3.40
CA PRO A 85 3.37 -13.04 4.66
C PRO A 85 3.66 -11.54 4.62
N LEU A 86 2.77 -10.74 5.24
CA LEU A 86 2.99 -9.30 5.35
C LEU A 86 4.25 -9.04 6.19
N PRO A 87 5.24 -8.27 5.69
CA PRO A 87 6.41 -7.91 6.46
C PRO A 87 6.05 -7.24 7.79
N VAL A 88 6.78 -7.55 8.85
CA VAL A 88 6.51 -7.06 10.21
C VAL A 88 6.47 -5.53 10.26
N LEU A 89 7.32 -4.83 9.51
CA LEU A 89 7.30 -3.38 9.49
C LEU A 89 6.02 -2.82 8.86
N LEU A 90 5.51 -3.46 7.81
CA LEU A 90 4.26 -3.07 7.16
C LEU A 90 3.03 -3.44 7.99
N SER A 91 3.10 -4.50 8.81
CA SER A 91 1.97 -4.86 9.68
C SER A 91 1.68 -3.82 10.76
N LEU A 92 2.67 -3.01 11.15
CA LEU A 92 2.45 -1.84 12.03
C LEU A 92 1.55 -0.76 11.40
N SER A 93 1.41 -0.81 10.08
CA SER A 93 0.61 0.11 9.28
C SER A 93 -0.71 -0.52 8.81
N GLU A 94 -1.00 -1.76 9.19
CA GLU A 94 -2.22 -2.45 8.77
C GLU A 94 -3.45 -1.83 9.45
N LEU A 95 -4.48 -1.56 8.65
CA LEU A 95 -5.78 -1.09 9.14
C LEU A 95 -6.93 -1.95 8.59
N PRO A 96 -8.06 -2.04 9.32
CA PRO A 96 -9.26 -2.65 8.75
C PRO A 96 -9.75 -1.83 7.54
N PRO A 97 -10.38 -2.46 6.54
CA PRO A 97 -11.00 -1.73 5.44
C PRO A 97 -11.91 -0.62 5.97
N ALA A 98 -11.66 0.61 5.54
CA ALA A 98 -12.54 1.70 5.91
C ALA A 98 -13.92 1.44 5.30
N ARG A 99 -14.94 1.51 6.16
CA ARG A 99 -16.32 1.38 5.73
C ARG A 99 -16.76 2.74 5.23
N ARG A 100 -17.35 2.80 4.03
CA ARG A 100 -18.14 3.96 3.63
C ARG A 100 -19.14 4.24 4.74
N GLY A 101 -19.05 5.40 5.38
CA GLY A 101 -20.13 5.90 6.22
C GLY A 101 -21.41 5.86 5.40
N ARG A 102 -22.48 5.27 5.93
CA ARG A 102 -23.79 5.32 5.29
C ARG A 102 -24.29 6.75 5.20
#